data_AF-A0A8B8AGE8-F1
#
_entry.id   AF-A0A8B8AGE8-F1
#
_cell.length_a   1.000
_cell.length_b   1.000
_cell.length_c   1.000
_cell.angle_alpha   90.00
_cell.angle_beta   90.00
_cell.angle_gamma   90.00
#
_symmetry.space_group_name_H-M   'P 1'
#
loop_
_entity.id
_entity.type
_entity.pdbx_description
1 polymer ?
#
loop_
_entity_poly.entity_id
_entity_poly.type
_entity_poly.pdbx_seq_one_letter_code
_entity_poly.pdbx_strand_id
1 'polypeptide(L)'
;MESETYLNVSVPQLKDELRRRGATTRGRKADLIESIIPVLRAYDRNKDFQNEPVIIPEPLEVDWPTRGFQQLQVVHREEIPEICIEQIDMYFVHRLAGDKQSTGDVKAIEKGRLLLESDRVLATSYLMQGNALFFTGIVGAAMKTRVTYNFKLKLDKNSGDIVNSHCECPAGRGPHGTCKHLAAVALLLLTFAEGKGLYIKRSCTENLQTFHKPKHSYSGIWLVIQIEFEIWLLTIVLVHQRISHTDISLNEQTFRQQ
;
A
#
# COMPACT_ATOMS: atom_id res chain seq x y z
N MET A 1 -17.15 33.45 37.70
CA MET A 1 -17.67 34.71 38.28
C MET A 1 -16.99 35.87 37.55
N GLU A 2 -17.36 36.14 36.28
CA GLU A 2 -16.66 37.11 35.41
C GLU A 2 -17.58 37.75 34.34
N SER A 3 -18.91 37.62 34.47
CA SER A 3 -19.86 38.03 33.41
C SER A 3 -20.33 39.49 33.48
N GLU A 4 -20.03 40.25 34.54
CA GLU A 4 -20.53 41.63 34.70
C GLU A 4 -19.50 42.71 34.35
N THR A 5 -18.23 42.35 34.20
CA THR A 5 -17.11 43.32 34.09
C THR A 5 -17.19 44.22 32.86
N TYR A 6 -17.75 43.73 31.74
CA TYR A 6 -17.77 44.47 30.47
C TYR A 6 -19.01 45.34 30.24
N LEU A 7 -20.04 45.24 31.08
CA LEU A 7 -21.28 46.03 30.96
C LEU A 7 -21.09 47.48 31.42
N ASN A 8 -20.12 47.73 32.30
CA ASN A 8 -19.84 49.04 32.90
C ASN A 8 -18.66 49.77 32.24
N VAL A 9 -18.13 49.26 31.12
CA VAL A 9 -16.93 49.79 30.45
C VAL A 9 -17.33 50.65 29.26
N SER A 10 -16.65 51.77 29.07
CA SER A 10 -16.96 52.69 27.97
C SER A 10 -16.57 52.10 26.61
N VAL A 11 -17.31 52.45 25.55
CA VAL A 11 -17.05 52.00 24.18
C VAL A 11 -15.61 52.24 23.69
N PRO A 12 -14.93 53.36 24.01
CA PRO A 12 -13.52 53.54 23.68
C PRO A 12 -12.62 52.46 24.31
N GLN A 13 -12.79 52.19 25.61
CA GLN A 13 -11.99 51.18 26.33
C GLN A 13 -12.22 49.76 25.78
N LEU A 14 -13.46 49.43 25.40
CA LEU A 14 -13.77 48.16 24.75
C LEU A 14 -13.10 48.00 23.37
N LYS A 15 -12.98 49.09 22.61
CA LYS A 15 -12.26 49.11 21.33
C LYS A 15 -10.75 48.94 21.52
N ASP A 16 -10.19 49.54 22.56
CA ASP A 16 -8.77 49.41 22.89
C ASP A 16 -8.43 47.97 23.31
N GLU A 17 -9.31 47.32 24.06
CA GLU A 17 -9.18 45.90 24.43
C GLU A 17 -9.19 44.99 23.19
N LEU A 18 -10.11 45.21 22.25
CA LEU A 18 -10.16 44.44 21.01
C LEU A 18 -8.93 44.65 20.12
N ARG A 19 -8.40 45.88 20.05
CA ARG A 19 -7.15 46.16 19.33
C ARG A 19 -5.98 45.42 19.96
N ARG A 20 -5.88 45.39 21.29
CA ARG A 20 -4.82 44.64 21.99
C ARG A 20 -4.88 43.14 21.70
N ARG A 21 -6.07 42.60 21.49
CA ARG A 21 -6.32 41.18 21.16
C ARG A 21 -6.31 40.89 19.65
N GLY A 22 -5.98 41.88 18.80
CA GLY A 22 -5.87 41.71 17.35
C GLY A 22 -7.21 41.60 16.59
N ALA A 23 -8.33 41.99 17.20
CA ALA A 23 -9.66 41.90 16.61
C ALA A 23 -10.06 43.19 15.86
N THR A 24 -10.95 43.05 14.87
CA THR A 24 -11.42 44.17 14.03
C THR A 24 -12.39 45.09 14.77
N THR A 25 -12.28 46.42 14.58
CA THR A 25 -13.10 47.43 15.27
C THR A 25 -14.11 48.15 14.35
N ARG A 26 -14.50 47.55 13.23
CA ARG A 26 -15.40 48.16 12.23
C ARG A 26 -16.89 47.91 12.56
N GLY A 27 -17.71 48.97 12.65
CA GLY A 27 -19.17 48.88 12.89
C GLY A 27 -19.81 50.21 13.33
N ARG A 28 -21.15 50.31 13.31
CA ARG A 28 -21.91 51.46 13.85
C ARG A 28 -22.02 51.37 15.39
N LYS A 29 -22.11 52.51 16.09
CA LYS A 29 -21.97 52.63 17.56
C LYS A 29 -22.90 51.72 18.37
N ALA A 30 -24.12 51.44 17.87
CA ALA A 30 -25.09 50.55 18.52
C ALA A 30 -24.72 49.06 18.34
N ASP A 31 -24.37 48.66 17.10
CA ASP A 31 -23.96 47.28 16.76
C ASP A 31 -22.66 46.87 17.47
N LEU A 32 -21.83 47.83 17.85
CA LEU A 32 -20.56 47.61 18.56
C LEU A 32 -20.78 47.11 20.00
N ILE A 33 -21.74 47.60 20.78
CA ILE A 33 -21.89 47.14 22.19
C ILE A 33 -22.44 45.72 22.24
N GLU A 34 -23.47 45.43 21.44
CA GLU A 34 -24.08 44.10 21.35
C GLU A 34 -23.13 43.04 20.76
N SER A 35 -22.11 43.43 19.98
CA SER A 35 -21.12 42.50 19.41
C SER A 35 -19.79 42.43 20.16
N ILE A 36 -19.27 43.54 20.72
CA ILE A 36 -17.96 43.55 21.39
C ILE A 36 -18.00 42.70 22.67
N ILE A 37 -19.05 42.85 23.49
CA ILE A 37 -19.14 42.13 24.77
C ILE A 37 -19.16 40.60 24.56
N PRO A 38 -19.98 40.02 23.67
CA PRO A 38 -19.94 38.57 23.43
C PRO A 38 -18.65 38.13 22.76
N VAL A 39 -18.02 38.96 21.91
CA VAL A 39 -16.71 38.66 21.31
C VAL A 39 -15.62 38.60 22.37
N LEU A 40 -15.51 39.60 23.27
CA LEU A 40 -14.55 39.60 24.36
C LEU A 40 -14.76 38.40 25.30
N ARG A 41 -16.01 38.08 25.63
CA ARG A 41 -16.33 36.85 26.37
C ARG A 41 -15.94 35.59 25.62
N ALA A 42 -16.05 35.57 24.29
CA ALA A 42 -15.58 34.45 23.48
C ALA A 42 -14.05 34.33 23.52
N TYR A 43 -13.32 35.44 23.48
CA TYR A 43 -11.87 35.45 23.68
C TYR A 43 -11.46 34.99 25.08
N ASP A 44 -12.20 35.39 26.12
CA ASP A 44 -11.93 34.95 27.50
C ASP A 44 -12.17 33.45 27.64
N ARG A 45 -13.28 32.92 27.12
CA ARG A 45 -13.53 31.46 27.04
C ARG A 45 -12.48 30.73 26.21
N ASN A 46 -11.94 31.38 25.19
CA ASN A 46 -10.91 30.78 24.33
C ASN A 46 -9.50 30.85 24.94
N LYS A 47 -9.31 31.58 26.04
CA LYS A 47 -8.04 31.66 26.76
C LYS A 47 -7.65 30.31 27.37
N ASP A 48 -8.64 29.45 27.65
CA ASP A 48 -8.46 28.08 28.13
C ASP A 48 -7.86 27.12 27.08
N PHE A 49 -7.79 27.54 25.80
CA PHE A 49 -7.14 26.78 24.71
C PHE A 49 -5.72 27.27 24.37
N GLN A 50 -5.14 28.14 25.20
CA GLN A 50 -3.70 28.41 25.14
C GLN A 50 -2.98 27.17 25.67
N ASN A 51 -2.82 26.14 24.82
CA ASN A 51 -1.97 25.00 25.14
C ASN A 51 -0.57 25.55 25.48
N GLU A 52 0.00 25.07 26.58
CA GLU A 52 1.42 25.27 26.87
C GLU A 52 2.22 24.95 25.59
N PRO A 53 3.28 25.73 25.26
CA PRO A 53 4.09 25.44 24.09
C PRO A 53 4.53 23.99 24.18
N VAL A 54 4.09 23.18 23.21
CA VAL A 54 4.44 21.76 23.14
C VAL A 54 5.94 21.71 23.00
N ILE A 55 6.64 21.34 24.07
CA ILE A 55 8.07 21.04 24.03
C ILE A 55 8.18 19.76 23.22
N ILE A 56 8.49 19.89 21.93
CA ILE A 56 8.76 18.76 21.05
C ILE A 56 10.15 18.24 21.48
N PRO A 57 10.26 17.03 22.03
CA PRO A 57 11.56 16.48 22.40
C PRO A 57 12.44 16.37 21.15
N GLU A 58 13.75 16.50 21.33
CA GLU A 58 14.72 16.32 20.24
C GLU A 58 14.47 14.95 19.57
N PRO A 59 14.51 14.88 18.23
CA PRO A 59 14.26 13.63 17.52
C PRO A 59 15.29 12.59 17.99
N LEU A 60 14.82 11.46 18.51
CA LEU A 60 15.67 10.30 18.72
C LEU A 60 16.26 9.89 17.36
N GLU A 61 17.53 10.18 17.14
CA GLU A 61 18.26 9.72 15.96
C GLU A 61 18.41 8.21 16.07
N VAL A 62 17.65 7.51 15.24
CA VAL A 62 17.79 6.07 15.07
C VAL A 62 18.69 5.87 13.85
N ASP A 63 19.89 5.37 14.06
CA ASP A 63 20.77 4.96 12.97
C ASP A 63 20.14 3.79 12.21
N TRP A 64 19.54 4.11 11.06
CA TRP A 64 18.97 3.13 10.15
C TRP A 64 20.00 2.74 9.10
N PRO A 65 20.31 1.44 8.93
CA PRO A 65 21.14 1.00 7.84
C PRO A 65 20.46 1.29 6.50
N THR A 66 21.26 1.67 5.50
CA THR A 66 20.79 2.00 4.15
C THR A 66 20.98 0.84 3.16
N ARG A 67 21.79 -0.16 3.48
CA ARG A 67 22.14 -1.29 2.60
C ARG A 67 22.21 -2.60 3.39
N GLY A 68 22.07 -3.72 2.68
CA GLY A 68 22.24 -5.07 3.24
C GLY A 68 20.94 -5.81 3.54
N PHE A 69 19.78 -5.20 3.32
CA PHE A 69 18.49 -5.86 3.50
C PHE A 69 18.30 -7.03 2.53
N GLN A 70 17.87 -8.16 3.08
CA GLN A 70 17.52 -9.36 2.34
C GLN A 70 16.04 -9.66 2.54
N GLN A 71 15.39 -10.29 1.56
CA GLN A 71 13.98 -10.69 1.71
C GLN A 71 13.84 -11.69 2.87
N LEU A 72 12.82 -11.52 3.70
CA LEU A 72 12.55 -12.44 4.80
C LEU A 72 12.15 -13.81 4.23
N GLN A 73 12.89 -14.85 4.60
CA GLN A 73 12.73 -16.23 4.16
C GLN A 73 12.68 -17.13 5.40
N VAL A 74 12.20 -18.36 5.21
CA VAL A 74 12.04 -19.35 6.30
C VAL A 74 13.38 -19.66 7.00
N VAL A 75 14.50 -19.60 6.29
CA VAL A 75 15.85 -19.85 6.85
C VAL A 75 16.24 -18.84 7.93
N HIS A 76 15.69 -17.61 7.89
CA HIS A 76 15.98 -16.58 8.88
C HIS A 76 15.17 -16.74 10.17
N ARG A 77 14.33 -17.78 10.29
CA ARG A 77 13.52 -18.05 11.49
C ARG A 77 14.40 -18.24 12.73
N GLU A 78 15.51 -18.96 12.59
CA GLU A 78 16.44 -19.22 13.72
C GLU A 78 17.19 -17.97 14.19
N GLU A 79 17.22 -16.92 13.36
CA GLU A 79 17.90 -15.66 13.68
C GLU A 79 17.00 -14.66 14.41
N ILE A 80 15.67 -14.88 14.39
CA ILE A 80 14.69 -13.99 15.00
C ILE A 80 14.40 -14.51 16.41
N PRO A 81 14.47 -13.66 17.46
CA PRO A 81 14.13 -14.05 18.81
C PRO A 81 12.66 -14.48 18.91
N GLU A 82 12.35 -15.29 19.92
CA GLU A 82 10.96 -15.57 20.24
C GLU A 82 10.28 -14.28 20.70
N ILE A 83 9.35 -13.78 19.89
CA ILE A 83 8.55 -12.59 20.20
C ILE A 83 7.27 -13.08 20.85
N CYS A 84 6.89 -12.50 21.99
CA CYS A 84 5.62 -12.79 22.66
C CYS A 84 4.56 -11.73 22.34
N ILE A 85 3.28 -12.13 22.35
CA ILE A 85 2.17 -11.20 22.11
C ILE A 85 2.11 -10.11 23.19
N GLU A 86 2.48 -10.43 24.43
CA GLU A 86 2.54 -9.50 25.55
C GLU A 86 3.55 -8.38 25.31
N GLN A 87 4.67 -8.67 24.62
CA GLN A 87 5.67 -7.65 24.27
C GLN A 87 5.12 -6.69 23.21
N ILE A 88 4.37 -7.23 22.25
CA ILE A 88 3.66 -6.42 21.24
C ILE A 88 2.62 -5.56 21.93
N ASP A 89 1.75 -6.13 22.75
CA ASP A 89 0.72 -5.39 23.50
C ASP A 89 1.34 -4.29 24.36
N MET A 90 2.44 -4.61 25.06
CA MET A 90 3.16 -3.64 25.87
C MET A 90 3.74 -2.49 25.04
N TYR A 91 4.27 -2.76 23.85
CA TYR A 91 4.75 -1.71 22.95
C TYR A 91 3.61 -0.82 22.45
N PHE A 92 2.49 -1.40 22.02
CA PHE A 92 1.36 -0.68 21.44
C PHE A 92 0.49 0.05 22.48
N VAL A 93 0.40 -0.47 23.71
CA VAL A 93 -0.39 0.12 24.79
C VAL A 93 0.44 1.05 25.68
N HIS A 94 1.66 0.65 26.05
CA HIS A 94 2.46 1.32 27.08
C HIS A 94 3.71 2.04 26.55
N ARG A 95 3.94 2.06 25.22
CA ARG A 95 5.01 2.84 24.56
C ARG A 95 6.34 2.75 25.31
N LEU A 96 6.94 1.57 25.31
CA LEU A 96 8.22 1.30 25.99
C LEU A 96 9.45 1.96 25.34
N ALA A 97 9.26 2.75 24.29
CA ALA A 97 10.34 3.50 23.69
C ALA A 97 10.36 4.93 24.27
N GLY A 98 11.22 5.12 25.27
CA GLY A 98 11.61 6.41 25.85
C GLY A 98 10.59 7.08 26.78
N ASP A 99 9.34 7.22 26.35
CA ASP A 99 8.43 8.24 26.90
C ASP A 99 7.36 7.71 27.87
N LYS A 100 7.13 6.38 27.96
CA LYS A 100 6.15 5.71 28.85
C LYS A 100 4.71 6.27 28.78
N GLN A 101 4.33 6.93 27.69
CA GLN A 101 2.98 7.48 27.51
C GLN A 101 2.01 6.41 27.01
N SER A 102 0.83 6.32 27.62
CA SER A 102 -0.22 5.40 27.15
C SER A 102 -0.69 5.80 25.75
N THR A 103 -0.55 4.90 24.80
CA THR A 103 -1.12 5.08 23.46
C THR A 103 -2.39 4.25 23.45
N GLY A 104 -3.55 4.90 23.59
CA GLY A 104 -4.87 4.25 23.66
C GLY A 104 -5.31 3.56 22.36
N ASP A 105 -4.39 3.17 21.48
CA ASP A 105 -4.69 2.58 20.17
C ASP A 105 -4.77 1.04 20.26
N VAL A 106 -5.49 0.53 21.26
CA VAL A 106 -5.77 -0.91 21.47
C VAL A 106 -6.41 -1.52 20.20
N LYS A 107 -7.15 -0.72 19.45
CA LYS A 107 -7.79 -1.13 18.19
C LYS A 107 -6.79 -1.31 17.05
N ALA A 108 -5.56 -0.82 17.15
CA ALA A 108 -4.54 -1.00 16.12
C ALA A 108 -4.15 -2.47 15.97
N ILE A 109 -4.07 -3.22 17.07
CA ILE A 109 -3.69 -4.63 17.08
C ILE A 109 -4.73 -5.46 16.35
N GLU A 110 -6.00 -5.31 16.74
CA GLU A 110 -7.10 -6.02 16.10
C GLU A 110 -7.25 -5.67 14.61
N LYS A 111 -7.10 -4.38 14.26
CA LYS A 111 -7.07 -3.96 12.83
C LYS A 111 -5.84 -4.48 12.10
N GLY A 112 -4.71 -4.65 12.79
CA GLY A 112 -3.48 -5.22 12.26
C GLY A 112 -3.64 -6.71 11.95
N ARG A 113 -4.30 -7.46 12.84
CA ARG A 113 -4.68 -8.86 12.63
C ARG A 113 -5.50 -9.02 11.35
N LEU A 114 -6.53 -8.19 11.16
CA LEU A 114 -7.35 -8.19 9.94
C LEU A 114 -6.54 -7.89 8.68
N LEU A 115 -5.51 -7.03 8.76
CA LEU A 115 -4.63 -6.74 7.63
C LEU A 115 -3.72 -7.92 7.27
N LEU A 116 -3.20 -8.62 8.29
CA LEU A 116 -2.41 -9.82 8.11
C LEU A 116 -3.24 -10.94 7.47
N GLU A 117 -4.43 -11.21 8.00
CA GLU A 117 -5.37 -12.22 7.47
C GLU A 117 -5.86 -11.91 6.05
N SER A 118 -5.85 -10.63 5.66
CA SER A 118 -6.23 -10.19 4.32
C SER A 118 -5.05 -10.11 3.34
N ASP A 119 -3.90 -10.72 3.66
CA ASP A 119 -2.66 -10.73 2.86
C ASP A 119 -2.22 -9.32 2.42
N ARG A 120 -2.33 -8.34 3.31
CA ARG A 120 -1.93 -6.95 3.01
C ARG A 120 -0.47 -6.67 3.28
N VAL A 121 0.26 -7.56 3.95
CA VAL A 121 1.72 -7.45 4.06
C VAL A 121 2.33 -8.03 2.79
N LEU A 122 2.81 -7.14 1.91
CA LEU A 122 3.20 -7.52 0.55
C LEU A 122 4.64 -7.98 0.46
N ALA A 123 5.52 -7.35 1.24
CA ALA A 123 6.93 -7.69 1.27
C ALA A 123 7.51 -7.33 2.64
N THR A 124 8.39 -8.17 3.13
CA THR A 124 9.18 -7.94 4.34
C THR A 124 10.63 -8.30 4.03
N SER A 125 11.53 -7.38 4.29
CA SER A 125 12.97 -7.54 4.22
C SER A 125 13.56 -7.34 5.61
N TYR A 126 14.66 -8.01 5.87
CA TYR A 126 15.33 -8.02 7.16
C TYR A 126 16.83 -7.77 7.00
N LEU A 127 17.46 -7.28 8.06
CA LEU A 127 18.90 -7.11 8.18
C LEU A 127 19.30 -7.26 9.65
N MET A 128 20.26 -8.13 9.91
CA MET A 128 20.86 -8.31 11.24
C MET A 128 22.18 -7.52 11.32
N GLN A 129 22.32 -6.67 12.35
CA GLN A 129 23.55 -5.97 12.67
C GLN A 129 23.81 -6.00 14.17
N GLY A 130 24.81 -6.80 14.59
CA GLY A 130 25.15 -6.94 16.01
C GLY A 130 23.97 -7.43 16.84
N ASN A 131 23.51 -6.60 17.78
CA ASN A 131 22.37 -6.89 18.66
C ASN A 131 21.03 -6.35 18.16
N ALA A 132 20.98 -5.73 16.98
CA ALA A 132 19.77 -5.14 16.44
C ALA A 132 19.32 -5.86 15.17
N LEU A 133 18.02 -6.10 15.09
CA LEU A 133 17.34 -6.62 13.91
C LEU A 133 16.53 -5.49 13.29
N PHE A 134 16.79 -5.22 12.02
CA PHE A 134 16.10 -4.19 11.26
C PHE A 134 15.18 -4.84 10.24
N PHE A 135 13.93 -4.40 10.20
CA PHE A 135 12.94 -4.84 9.22
C PHE A 135 12.42 -3.65 8.43
N THR A 136 12.22 -3.87 7.15
CA THR A 136 11.57 -2.91 6.26
C THR A 136 10.72 -3.64 5.26
N GLY A 137 9.69 -2.98 4.74
CA GLY A 137 8.79 -3.65 3.82
C GLY A 137 7.60 -2.79 3.45
N ILE A 138 6.62 -3.44 2.83
CA ILE A 138 5.47 -2.78 2.22
C ILE A 138 4.19 -3.41 2.77
N VAL A 139 3.30 -2.56 3.28
CA VAL A 139 1.95 -2.94 3.72
C VAL A 139 0.90 -2.18 2.92
N GLY A 140 -0.07 -2.91 2.36
CA GLY A 140 -1.21 -2.34 1.66
C GLY A 140 -2.20 -1.65 2.60
N ALA A 141 -2.85 -0.61 2.11
CA ALA A 141 -3.95 0.03 2.82
C ALA A 141 -5.16 -0.91 2.89
N ALA A 142 -5.87 -0.91 4.02
CA ALA A 142 -7.01 -1.79 4.27
C ALA A 142 -8.09 -1.77 3.16
N MET A 143 -8.47 -0.57 2.71
CA MET A 143 -9.59 -0.37 1.77
C MET A 143 -9.17 0.08 0.38
N LYS A 144 -7.90 0.45 0.17
CA LYS A 144 -7.42 1.02 -1.10
C LYS A 144 -6.38 0.09 -1.70
N THR A 145 -6.76 -0.59 -2.79
CA THR A 145 -5.97 -1.65 -3.43
C THR A 145 -4.62 -1.19 -4.02
N ARG A 146 -4.48 0.09 -4.36
CA ARG A 146 -3.26 0.67 -4.95
C ARG A 146 -2.45 1.54 -3.99
N VAL A 147 -2.89 1.64 -2.73
CA VAL A 147 -2.16 2.44 -1.74
C VAL A 147 -1.36 1.49 -0.87
N THR A 148 -0.06 1.74 -0.80
CA THR A 148 0.88 1.00 0.03
C THR A 148 1.64 1.97 0.90
N TYR A 149 2.09 1.49 2.06
CA TYR A 149 2.90 2.23 3.00
C TYR A 149 4.18 1.45 3.28
N ASN A 150 5.31 2.13 3.21
CA ASN A 150 6.55 1.56 3.69
C ASN A 150 6.58 1.60 5.21
N PHE A 151 7.16 0.56 5.80
CA PHE A 151 7.43 0.51 7.22
C PHE A 151 8.92 0.27 7.49
N LYS A 152 9.35 0.69 8.67
CA LYS A 152 10.63 0.36 9.27
C LYS A 152 10.39 -0.06 10.72
N LEU A 153 11.00 -1.15 11.14
CA LEU A 153 10.88 -1.69 12.49
C LEU A 153 12.27 -2.11 12.96
N LYS A 154 12.61 -1.80 14.21
CA LYS A 154 13.85 -2.21 14.85
C LYS A 154 13.50 -3.04 16.09
N LEU A 155 13.98 -4.27 16.12
CA LEU A 155 13.88 -5.17 17.26
C LEU A 155 15.25 -5.32 17.94
N ASP A 156 15.24 -5.50 19.26
CA ASP A 156 16.40 -6.00 19.98
C ASP A 156 16.51 -7.51 19.81
N LYS A 157 17.70 -8.01 19.49
CA LYS A 157 17.93 -9.44 19.25
C LYS A 157 17.86 -10.28 20.52
N ASN A 158 18.22 -9.72 21.68
CA ASN A 158 18.30 -10.48 22.92
C ASN A 158 16.95 -10.53 23.63
N SER A 159 16.22 -9.42 23.66
CA SER A 159 14.92 -9.37 24.33
C SER A 159 13.74 -9.64 23.41
N GLY A 160 13.88 -9.40 22.09
CA GLY A 160 12.75 -9.44 21.16
C GLY A 160 11.86 -8.19 21.23
N ASP A 161 12.23 -7.19 22.04
CA ASP A 161 11.42 -5.98 22.20
C ASP A 161 11.52 -5.06 20.99
N ILE A 162 10.40 -4.40 20.66
CA ILE A 162 10.37 -3.35 19.65
C ILE A 162 11.02 -2.09 20.22
N VAL A 163 12.13 -1.68 19.64
CA VAL A 163 12.89 -0.48 20.05
C VAL A 163 12.39 0.75 19.30
N ASN A 164 12.20 0.62 17.98
CA ASN A 164 11.70 1.71 17.14
C ASN A 164 10.80 1.20 16.02
N SER A 165 9.84 2.04 15.64
CA SER A 165 8.89 1.73 14.57
C SER A 165 8.50 2.99 13.82
N HIS A 166 8.40 2.87 12.49
CA HIS A 166 8.02 3.95 11.60
C HIS A 166 7.16 3.43 10.47
N CYS A 167 6.11 4.15 10.13
CA CYS A 167 5.29 3.88 8.96
C CYS A 167 4.89 5.20 8.28
N GLU A 168 4.88 5.22 6.95
CA GLU A 168 4.55 6.42 6.17
C GLU A 168 3.09 6.89 6.34
N CYS A 169 2.22 6.01 6.84
CA CYS A 169 0.83 6.35 7.07
C CYS A 169 0.69 7.44 8.14
N PRO A 170 -0.36 8.29 8.09
CA PRO A 170 -0.50 9.42 9.02
C PRO A 170 -0.43 9.04 10.50
N ALA A 171 -0.95 7.87 10.87
CA ALA A 171 -0.98 7.37 12.25
C ALA A 171 0.33 6.72 12.71
N GLY A 172 1.27 6.44 11.79
CA GLY A 172 2.51 5.72 12.09
C GLY A 172 3.78 6.54 11.89
N ARG A 173 3.65 7.85 11.65
CA ARG A 173 4.81 8.74 11.49
C ARG A 173 5.50 8.96 12.83
N GLY A 174 6.82 9.10 12.75
CA GLY A 174 7.69 9.27 13.91
C GLY A 174 8.51 8.01 14.25
N PRO A 175 9.34 8.07 15.30
CA PRO A 175 10.24 6.98 15.71
C PRO A 175 9.55 5.85 16.49
N HIS A 176 8.31 6.06 16.93
CA HIS A 176 7.50 5.14 17.75
C HIS A 176 6.07 5.01 17.23
N GLY A 177 5.91 4.72 15.94
CA GLY A 177 4.60 4.52 15.34
C GLY A 177 3.87 3.27 15.89
N THR A 178 2.58 3.39 16.21
CA THR A 178 1.74 2.28 16.71
C THR A 178 0.53 2.01 15.81
N CYS A 179 0.65 2.35 14.52
CA CYS A 179 -0.46 2.20 13.59
C CYS A 179 -0.79 0.72 13.31
N LYS A 180 -2.00 0.48 12.80
CA LYS A 180 -2.46 -0.86 12.37
C LYS A 180 -1.53 -1.58 11.38
N HIS A 181 -0.77 -0.85 10.56
CA HIS A 181 0.17 -1.47 9.62
C HIS A 181 1.38 -2.05 10.35
N LEU A 182 1.90 -1.34 11.36
CA LEU A 182 2.99 -1.83 12.20
C LEU A 182 2.53 -2.99 13.08
N ALA A 183 1.28 -2.95 13.57
CA ALA A 183 0.68 -4.08 14.27
C ALA A 183 0.61 -5.33 13.39
N ALA A 184 0.20 -5.19 12.12
CA ALA A 184 0.17 -6.31 11.17
C ALA A 184 1.57 -6.92 10.97
N VAL A 185 2.61 -6.09 10.90
CA VAL A 185 4.00 -6.56 10.77
C VAL A 185 4.47 -7.26 12.05
N ALA A 186 4.18 -6.71 13.23
CA ALA A 186 4.55 -7.34 14.50
C ALA A 186 3.89 -8.73 14.66
N LEU A 187 2.60 -8.83 14.31
CA LEU A 187 1.87 -10.11 14.30
C LEU A 187 2.39 -11.09 13.23
N LEU A 188 2.85 -10.58 12.08
CA LEU A 188 3.53 -11.40 11.07
C LEU A 188 4.82 -12.00 11.65
N LEU A 189 5.62 -11.21 12.36
CA LEU A 189 6.87 -11.69 12.97
C LEU A 189 6.61 -12.69 14.11
N LEU A 190 5.58 -12.46 14.93
CA LEU A 190 5.11 -13.43 15.93
C LEU A 190 4.74 -14.76 15.28
N THR A 191 3.83 -14.75 14.30
CA THR A 191 3.40 -15.97 13.62
C THR A 191 4.55 -16.66 12.88
N PHE A 192 5.48 -15.86 12.35
CA PHE A 192 6.69 -16.37 11.73
C PHE A 192 7.62 -17.07 12.72
N ALA A 193 7.83 -16.50 13.91
CA ALA A 193 8.62 -17.13 14.98
C ALA A 193 7.97 -18.42 15.49
N GLU A 194 6.64 -18.43 15.66
CA GLU A 194 5.86 -19.58 16.16
C GLU A 194 5.83 -20.82 15.25
N GLY A 195 6.44 -20.78 14.06
CA GLY A 195 6.40 -21.93 13.16
C GLY A 195 5.36 -21.84 12.05
N LYS A 196 4.36 -20.95 12.17
CA LYS A 196 3.31 -20.76 11.18
C LYS A 196 3.91 -20.11 9.92
N GLY A 197 3.56 -20.60 8.73
CA GLY A 197 4.22 -20.22 7.47
C GLY A 197 4.17 -18.71 7.17
N LEU A 198 5.10 -18.23 6.33
CA LEU A 198 5.10 -16.84 5.86
C LEU A 198 3.92 -16.58 4.91
N TYR A 199 2.94 -15.79 5.36
CA TYR A 199 1.87 -15.24 4.53
C TYR A 199 2.37 -14.01 3.78
N ILE A 200 3.39 -14.19 2.93
CA ILE A 200 3.85 -13.13 2.02
C ILE A 200 3.36 -13.48 0.61
N LYS A 201 2.59 -12.56 0.02
CA LYS A 201 2.11 -12.70 -1.35
C LYS A 201 3.31 -12.78 -2.31
N ARG A 202 3.47 -13.91 -2.98
CA ARG A 202 4.56 -14.12 -3.94
C ARG A 202 4.57 -13.03 -5.00
N SER A 203 5.75 -12.49 -5.29
CA SER A 203 5.91 -11.53 -6.38
C SER A 203 5.65 -12.19 -7.75
N CYS A 204 5.23 -11.41 -8.74
CA CYS A 204 4.93 -11.92 -10.09
C CYS A 204 6.17 -12.48 -10.84
N THR A 205 7.35 -12.28 -10.27
CA THR A 205 8.66 -12.77 -10.76
C THR A 205 9.18 -13.98 -9.98
N GLU A 206 8.57 -14.34 -8.84
CA GLU A 206 8.94 -15.54 -8.08
C GLU A 206 8.44 -16.84 -8.75
N ASN A 207 7.33 -16.76 -9.48
CA ASN A 207 6.92 -17.84 -10.36
C ASN A 207 7.52 -17.57 -11.75
N LEU A 208 8.25 -18.55 -12.28
CA LEU A 208 8.79 -18.48 -13.63
C LEU A 208 7.64 -18.15 -14.60
N GLN A 209 7.75 -17.03 -15.32
CA GLN A 209 6.80 -16.67 -16.36
C GLN A 209 6.82 -17.79 -17.40
N THR A 210 5.78 -18.63 -17.41
CA THR A 210 5.62 -19.60 -18.46
C THR A 210 5.11 -18.85 -19.69
N PHE A 211 5.76 -19.10 -20.84
CA PHE A 211 5.29 -18.56 -22.10
C PHE A 211 3.80 -18.94 -22.26
N HIS A 212 2.96 -17.95 -22.60
CA HIS A 212 1.54 -18.18 -22.81
C HIS A 212 1.37 -19.24 -23.90
N LYS A 213 1.06 -20.47 -23.51
CA LYS A 213 0.68 -21.52 -24.45
C LYS A 213 -0.71 -21.13 -24.97
N PRO A 214 -0.89 -20.91 -26.29
CA PRO A 214 -2.20 -20.66 -26.87
C PRO A 214 -3.16 -21.77 -26.44
N LYS A 215 -4.35 -21.39 -25.94
CA LYS A 215 -5.37 -22.36 -25.50
C LYS A 215 -5.88 -23.25 -26.63
N HIS A 216 -5.76 -22.76 -27.86
CA HIS A 216 -6.12 -23.48 -29.06
C HIS A 216 -4.88 -23.69 -29.91
N SER A 217 -4.69 -24.92 -30.36
CA SER A 217 -3.83 -25.18 -31.52
C SER A 217 -4.41 -24.39 -32.69
N TYR A 218 -3.59 -23.54 -33.32
CA TYR A 218 -3.99 -22.91 -34.57
C TYR A 218 -4.02 -24.00 -35.64
N SER A 219 -5.18 -24.59 -35.89
CA SER A 219 -5.43 -25.36 -37.11
C SER A 219 -5.73 -24.35 -38.21
N GLY A 220 -4.67 -23.75 -38.78
CA GLY A 220 -4.80 -23.04 -40.05
C GLY A 220 -5.42 -23.99 -41.06
N ILE A 221 -6.64 -23.70 -41.48
CA ILE A 221 -7.28 -24.42 -42.58
C ILE A 221 -6.56 -23.99 -43.85
N TRP A 222 -5.82 -24.92 -44.48
CA TRP A 222 -5.15 -24.74 -45.77
C TRP A 222 -6.17 -24.75 -46.93
N LEU A 223 -7.19 -23.90 -46.91
CA LEU A 223 -8.25 -23.91 -47.94
C LEU A 223 -7.91 -23.11 -49.21
N VAL A 224 -6.67 -22.62 -49.37
CA VAL A 224 -6.29 -21.81 -50.54
C VAL A 224 -5.45 -22.61 -51.57
N ILE A 225 -4.87 -23.76 -51.22
CA ILE A 225 -4.00 -24.50 -52.17
C ILE A 225 -4.72 -25.71 -52.81
N GLN A 226 -5.84 -26.18 -52.25
CA GLN A 226 -6.47 -27.41 -52.73
C GLN A 226 -7.41 -27.22 -53.95
N ILE A 227 -7.84 -25.99 -54.26
CA ILE A 227 -8.75 -25.72 -55.39
C ILE A 227 -7.97 -25.52 -56.71
N GLU A 228 -6.73 -25.03 -56.67
CA GLU A 228 -5.94 -24.81 -57.89
C GLU A 228 -5.43 -26.12 -58.51
N PHE A 229 -5.17 -27.17 -57.71
CA PHE A 229 -4.64 -28.44 -58.21
C PHE A 229 -5.70 -29.27 -58.97
N GLU A 230 -6.94 -29.28 -58.51
CA GLU A 230 -8.07 -29.98 -59.15
C GLU A 230 -8.48 -29.31 -60.48
N ILE A 231 -8.42 -27.97 -60.55
CA ILE A 231 -8.70 -27.24 -61.80
C ILE A 231 -7.63 -27.58 -62.85
N TRP A 232 -6.35 -27.60 -62.49
CA TRP A 232 -5.26 -27.95 -63.42
C TRP A 232 -5.38 -29.39 -63.95
N LEU A 233 -5.68 -30.37 -63.10
CA LEU A 233 -5.89 -31.77 -63.50
C LEU A 233 -7.08 -31.95 -64.45
N LEU A 234 -8.20 -31.28 -64.20
CA LEU A 234 -9.37 -31.32 -65.10
C LEU A 234 -9.07 -30.72 -66.48
N THR A 235 -8.31 -29.62 -66.57
CA THR A 235 -7.88 -29.09 -67.87
C THR A 235 -6.98 -30.05 -68.64
N ILE A 236 -6.03 -30.73 -67.98
CA ILE A 236 -5.14 -31.68 -68.64
C ILE A 236 -5.93 -32.89 -69.20
N VAL A 237 -6.87 -33.43 -68.42
CA VAL A 237 -7.69 -34.58 -68.87
C VAL A 237 -8.59 -34.19 -70.05
N LEU A 238 -9.20 -33.01 -70.02
CA LEU A 238 -10.06 -32.54 -71.13
C LEU A 238 -9.26 -32.25 -72.40
N VAL A 239 -8.03 -31.74 -72.30
CA VAL A 239 -7.15 -31.54 -73.47
C VAL A 239 -6.71 -32.89 -74.04
N HIS A 240 -6.39 -33.88 -73.20
CA HIS A 240 -5.97 -35.20 -73.68
C HIS A 240 -7.11 -35.98 -74.37
N GLN A 241 -8.35 -35.90 -73.85
CA GLN A 241 -9.52 -36.52 -74.50
C GLN A 241 -9.87 -35.85 -75.84
N ARG A 242 -9.60 -34.55 -75.99
CA ARG A 242 -9.86 -33.84 -77.25
C ARG A 242 -8.85 -34.20 -78.34
N ILE A 243 -7.58 -34.37 -77.99
CA ILE A 243 -6.52 -34.78 -78.92
C ILE A 243 -6.78 -36.22 -79.41
N SER A 244 -7.16 -37.14 -78.52
CA SER A 244 -7.43 -38.53 -78.91
C SER A 244 -8.65 -38.73 -79.81
N HIS A 245 -9.61 -37.80 -79.82
CA HIS A 245 -10.80 -37.89 -80.67
C HIS A 245 -10.65 -37.22 -82.04
N THR A 246 -9.68 -36.33 -82.22
CA THR A 246 -9.38 -35.72 -83.53
C THR A 246 -8.46 -36.57 -84.41
N ASP A 247 -7.67 -37.50 -83.83
CA ASP A 247 -6.80 -38.41 -84.60
C ASP A 247 -7.52 -39.66 -85.12
N ILE A 248 -8.70 -39.99 -84.59
CA ILE A 248 -9.49 -41.16 -85.00
C ILE A 248 -10.33 -40.91 -86.27
N SER A 249 -10.66 -39.65 -86.61
CA SER A 249 -11.44 -39.34 -87.82
C SER A 249 -10.58 -39.09 -89.08
N LEU A 250 -9.26 -38.94 -88.94
CA LEU A 250 -8.34 -38.73 -90.07
C LEU A 250 -7.65 -40.01 -90.57
N ASN A 251 -7.74 -41.13 -89.83
CA ASN A 251 -6.98 -42.35 -90.15
C ASN A 251 -7.83 -43.50 -90.73
N GLU A 252 -9.16 -43.44 -90.68
CA GLU A 252 -10.05 -44.45 -91.31
C GLU A 252 -10.35 -44.17 -92.80
N GLN A 253 -9.99 -42.99 -93.33
CA GLN A 253 -10.12 -42.72 -94.77
C GLN A 253 -8.92 -43.22 -95.61
N THR A 254 -7.84 -43.69 -94.97
CA THR A 254 -6.57 -44.03 -95.65
C THR A 254 -6.27 -45.52 -95.73
N PHE A 255 -7.10 -46.41 -95.15
CA PHE A 255 -6.99 -47.87 -95.32
C PHE A 255 -8.31 -48.46 -95.86
N ARG A 256 -8.79 -47.85 -96.94
CA ARG A 256 -9.63 -48.50 -97.93
C ARG A 256 -8.82 -49.60 -98.64
N GLN A 257 -9.49 -50.72 -98.91
CA GLN A 257 -9.28 -51.56 -100.09
C GLN A 257 -7.94 -52.32 -100.15
N GLN A 258 -7.93 -53.51 -99.54
CA GLN A 258 -7.36 -54.72 -100.14
C GLN A 258 -8.05 -55.95 -99.56
#